data_AF-A8UTD3-F1
#
_entry.id   AF-A8UTD3-F1
#
_cell.length_a   1.000
_cell.length_b   1.000
_cell.length_c   1.000
_cell.angle_alpha   90.00
_cell.angle_beta   90.00
_cell.angle_gamma   90.00
#
_symmetry.space_group_name_H-M   'P 1'
#
loop_
_entity.id
_entity.type
_entity.pdbx_description
1 polymer ?
#
loop_
_entity_poly.entity_id
_entity_poly.type
_entity_poly.pdbx_seq_one_letter_code
_entity_poly.pdbx_strand_id
1 'polypeptide(L)'
;MKLQTAVRSELSIDDVGEFLKENYPDRYSLVENWEELDMKLWAEPVGDGSYIVFLEVPEEEFEKLTNIFPSKEEALGAFITTAQESGWEVVPESYVVYHADFEGNALIAAIKTKEGISKHDQLHLEEMIQKMLRYPRVVVYSSEVLTYIKDLYPEVDSKAFVISREIAKRAGRAPDLEDIAKLYGKDVSTLEGKLELIEELLKNPVKLPDGEVELKPFYYPLEV
;
A
#
# COMPACT_ATOMS: atom_id res chain seq x y z
N MET A 1 4.07 17.34 0.74
CA MET A 1 3.78 16.09 0.00
C MET A 1 4.90 15.07 0.23
N LYS A 2 4.55 13.78 0.33
CA LYS A 2 5.52 12.69 0.54
C LYS A 2 5.37 11.62 -0.55
N LEU A 3 6.47 11.29 -1.19
CA LEU A 3 6.61 10.21 -2.17
C LEU A 3 7.52 9.12 -1.62
N GLN A 4 7.46 7.95 -2.24
CA GLN A 4 8.32 6.82 -1.91
C GLN A 4 8.63 5.93 -3.11
N THR A 5 9.72 5.19 -2.98
CA THR A 5 10.11 4.16 -3.95
C THR A 5 10.89 3.04 -3.26
N ALA A 6 10.82 1.82 -3.80
CA ALA A 6 11.42 0.63 -3.18
C ALA A 6 12.76 0.29 -3.84
N VAL A 7 13.86 0.37 -3.08
CA VAL A 7 15.23 0.04 -3.55
C VAL A 7 15.76 -1.21 -2.84
N ARG A 8 16.83 -1.80 -3.38
CA ARG A 8 17.59 -2.87 -2.73
C ARG A 8 19.04 -2.46 -2.55
N SER A 9 19.61 -2.80 -1.40
CA SER A 9 21.02 -2.60 -1.09
C SER A 9 21.50 -3.69 -0.13
N GLU A 10 22.72 -4.17 -0.32
CA GLU A 10 23.40 -5.06 0.63
C GLU A 10 24.06 -4.30 1.79
N LEU A 11 24.26 -3.00 1.62
CA LEU A 11 24.88 -2.10 2.60
C LEU A 11 23.86 -1.05 3.07
N SER A 12 24.15 -0.42 4.22
CA SER A 12 23.39 0.75 4.65
C SER A 12 23.49 1.87 3.60
N ILE A 13 22.38 2.58 3.41
CA ILE A 13 22.34 3.74 2.51
C ILE A 13 22.57 4.98 3.37
N ASP A 14 23.80 5.51 3.32
CA ASP A 14 24.18 6.68 4.10
C ASP A 14 23.91 8.00 3.34
N ASP A 15 24.23 8.03 2.04
CA ASP A 15 23.84 9.11 1.11
C ASP A 15 22.83 8.59 0.10
N VAL A 16 21.56 8.95 0.31
CA VAL A 16 20.45 8.51 -0.55
C VAL A 16 20.54 9.11 -1.95
N GLY A 17 21.01 10.36 -2.07
CA GLY A 17 21.09 11.05 -3.35
C GLY A 17 22.14 10.42 -4.26
N GLU A 18 23.35 10.23 -3.74
CA GLU A 18 24.43 9.54 -4.47
C GLU A 18 24.05 8.09 -4.79
N PHE A 19 23.49 7.36 -3.82
CA PHE A 19 23.04 5.99 -4.03
C PHE A 19 22.01 5.87 -5.16
N LEU A 20 20.98 6.73 -5.17
CA LEU A 20 19.98 6.74 -6.24
C LEU A 20 20.61 7.10 -7.59
N LYS A 21 21.50 8.09 -7.64
CA LYS A 21 22.17 8.51 -8.86
C LYS A 21 22.96 7.37 -9.51
N GLU A 22 23.67 6.58 -8.71
CA GLU A 22 24.50 5.48 -9.20
C GLU A 22 23.70 4.22 -9.56
N ASN A 23 22.70 3.87 -8.74
CA ASN A 23 22.05 2.56 -8.80
C ASN A 23 20.64 2.61 -9.41
N TYR A 24 19.98 3.77 -9.37
CA TYR A 24 18.60 3.97 -9.81
C TYR A 24 18.44 5.33 -10.54
N PRO A 25 19.18 5.56 -11.64
CA PRO A 25 19.24 6.88 -12.30
C PRO A 25 17.87 7.38 -12.75
N ASP A 26 16.98 6.48 -13.19
CA ASP A 26 15.61 6.85 -13.56
C ASP A 26 14.85 7.47 -12.38
N ARG A 27 15.04 6.96 -11.16
CA ARG A 27 14.41 7.51 -9.95
C ARG A 27 15.07 8.80 -9.50
N TYR A 28 16.39 8.90 -9.66
CA TYR A 28 17.15 10.11 -9.36
C TYR A 28 16.80 11.27 -10.30
N SER A 29 16.39 10.97 -11.54
CA SER A 29 16.03 11.99 -12.54
C SER A 29 14.94 12.96 -12.06
N LEU A 30 14.03 12.52 -11.19
CA LEU A 30 13.03 13.39 -10.56
C LEU A 30 13.69 14.51 -9.74
N VAL A 31 14.74 14.16 -8.98
CA VAL A 31 15.47 15.11 -8.12
C VAL A 31 16.29 16.06 -8.98
N GLU A 32 16.91 15.55 -10.04
CA GLU A 32 17.71 16.35 -10.98
C GLU A 32 16.85 17.33 -11.79
N ASN A 33 15.67 16.90 -12.25
CA ASN A 33 14.80 17.70 -13.11
C ASN A 33 14.00 18.78 -12.36
N TRP A 34 13.98 18.73 -11.02
CA TRP A 34 13.21 19.65 -10.18
C TRP A 34 14.10 20.24 -9.07
N GLU A 35 15.35 20.53 -9.41
CA GLU A 35 16.38 21.04 -8.49
C GLU A 35 15.99 22.34 -7.77
N GLU A 36 14.99 23.07 -8.27
CA GLU A 36 14.50 24.31 -7.66
C GLU A 36 13.65 24.08 -6.39
N LEU A 37 13.19 22.85 -6.16
CA LEU A 37 12.40 22.48 -4.99
C LEU A 37 13.31 22.01 -3.84
N ASP A 38 13.03 22.49 -2.63
CA ASP A 38 13.68 21.98 -1.41
C ASP A 38 13.16 20.57 -1.08
N MET A 39 13.88 19.56 -1.55
CA MET A 39 13.55 18.16 -1.36
C MET A 39 14.36 17.52 -0.24
N LYS A 40 13.68 16.73 0.61
CA LYS A 40 14.33 15.90 1.62
C LYS A 40 14.26 14.43 1.23
N LEU A 41 15.42 13.79 1.20
CA LEU A 41 15.56 12.36 0.93
C LEU A 41 16.05 11.62 2.16
N TRP A 42 15.45 10.46 2.43
CA TRP A 42 15.96 9.52 3.42
C TRP A 42 15.52 8.10 3.06
N ALA A 43 16.19 7.11 3.64
CA ALA A 43 15.88 5.71 3.43
C ALA A 43 15.59 5.00 4.76
N GLU A 44 14.59 4.13 4.76
CA GLU A 44 14.25 3.29 5.91
C GLU A 44 14.38 1.80 5.52
N PRO A 45 15.13 0.99 6.28
CA PRO A 45 15.22 -0.44 6.02
C PRO A 45 13.90 -1.15 6.35
N VAL A 46 13.51 -2.10 5.52
CA VAL A 46 12.29 -2.92 5.71
C VAL A 46 12.57 -4.44 5.67
N GLY A 47 13.82 -4.81 5.91
CA GLY A 47 14.30 -6.20 5.96
C GLY A 47 14.80 -6.74 4.61
N ASP A 48 15.57 -7.83 4.65
CA ASP A 48 16.04 -8.59 3.47
C ASP A 48 16.76 -7.74 2.40
N GLY A 49 17.55 -6.76 2.85
CA GLY A 49 18.26 -5.81 1.98
C GLY A 49 17.32 -4.88 1.20
N SER A 50 16.05 -4.80 1.59
CA SER A 50 15.07 -3.89 0.99
C SER A 50 14.96 -2.61 1.81
N TYR A 51 14.87 -1.48 1.11
CA TYR A 51 14.66 -0.17 1.71
C TYR A 51 13.48 0.53 1.03
N ILE A 52 12.79 1.38 1.79
CA ILE A 52 11.92 2.41 1.23
C ILE A 52 12.73 3.71 1.22
N VAL A 53 12.89 4.30 0.05
CA VAL A 53 13.38 5.67 -0.05
C VAL A 53 12.18 6.61 -0.06
N PHE A 54 12.24 7.62 0.78
CA PHE A 54 11.23 8.67 0.86
C PHE A 54 11.77 9.97 0.30
N LEU A 55 10.87 10.71 -0.34
CA LEU A 55 11.08 12.05 -0.83
C LEU A 55 9.97 12.93 -0.28
N GLU A 56 10.34 13.98 0.46
CA GLU A 56 9.40 14.97 0.96
C GLU A 56 9.67 16.33 0.32
N VAL A 57 8.61 16.94 -0.19
CA VAL A 57 8.61 18.32 -0.69
C VAL A 57 7.54 19.09 0.06
N PRO A 58 7.87 20.18 0.78
CA PRO A 58 6.88 21.09 1.33
C PRO A 58 5.98 21.64 0.23
N GLU A 59 4.67 21.73 0.46
CA GLU A 59 3.77 22.14 -0.62
C GLU A 59 3.97 23.61 -1.03
N GLU A 60 4.48 24.44 -0.12
CA GLU A 60 4.77 25.85 -0.36
C GLU A 60 5.87 26.05 -1.42
N GLU A 61 6.75 25.05 -1.59
CA GLU A 61 7.81 25.10 -2.60
C GLU A 61 7.26 25.19 -4.03
N PHE A 62 6.08 24.63 -4.29
CA PHE A 62 5.44 24.70 -5.60
C PHE A 62 4.95 26.11 -5.97
N GLU A 63 4.82 27.02 -5.01
CA GLU A 63 4.50 28.43 -5.32
C GLU A 63 5.61 29.11 -6.12
N LYS A 64 6.86 28.67 -5.93
CA LYS A 64 8.03 29.18 -6.68
C LYS A 64 7.92 28.93 -8.18
N LEU A 65 7.13 27.93 -8.59
CA LEU A 65 7.00 27.48 -9.97
C LEU A 65 5.80 28.11 -10.69
N THR A 66 5.07 29.02 -10.05
CA THR A 66 3.91 29.73 -10.64
C THR A 66 4.28 30.68 -11.79
N ASN A 67 5.57 30.90 -12.03
CA ASN A 67 6.09 31.60 -13.20
C ASN A 67 6.23 30.69 -14.43
N ILE A 68 6.24 29.36 -14.24
CA ILE A 68 6.32 28.34 -15.29
C ILE A 68 4.95 27.68 -15.48
N PHE A 69 4.28 27.36 -14.38
CA PHE A 69 2.96 26.74 -14.35
C PHE A 69 1.86 27.77 -14.05
N PRO A 70 0.69 27.68 -14.68
CA PRO A 70 -0.45 28.56 -14.41
C PRO A 70 -0.93 28.60 -12.95
N SER A 71 -0.72 27.53 -12.17
CA SER A 71 -1.03 27.51 -10.74
C SER A 71 -0.16 26.53 -9.95
N LYS A 72 -0.22 26.63 -8.61
CA LYS A 72 0.41 25.68 -7.67
C LYS A 72 -0.09 24.25 -7.89
N GLU A 73 -1.39 24.09 -8.11
CA GLU A 73 -2.04 22.79 -8.33
C GLU A 73 -1.57 22.14 -9.62
N GLU A 74 -1.37 22.93 -10.68
CA GLU A 74 -0.83 22.42 -11.95
C GLU A 74 0.64 22.01 -11.81
N ALA A 75 1.47 22.79 -11.11
CA ALA A 75 2.85 22.42 -10.81
C ALA A 75 2.92 21.12 -10.01
N LEU A 76 2.07 20.97 -8.98
CA LEU A 76 1.97 19.76 -8.17
C LEU A 76 1.52 18.55 -9.00
N GLY A 77 0.52 18.72 -9.86
CA GLY A 77 0.05 17.66 -10.77
C GLY A 77 1.13 17.21 -11.76
N ALA A 78 1.88 18.15 -12.35
CA ALA A 78 3.00 17.84 -13.24
C ALA A 78 4.14 17.12 -12.50
N PHE A 79 4.44 17.52 -11.27
CA PHE A 79 5.44 16.86 -10.43
C PHE A 79 5.03 15.42 -10.11
N ILE A 80 3.80 15.19 -9.65
CA ILE A 80 3.31 13.82 -9.36
C ILE A 80 3.37 12.94 -10.61
N THR A 81 2.98 13.48 -11.76
CA THR A 81 3.02 12.73 -13.04
C THR A 81 4.45 12.33 -13.38
N THR A 82 5.40 13.27 -13.33
CA THR A 82 6.82 13.01 -13.58
C THR A 82 7.40 12.03 -12.57
N ALA A 83 6.97 12.12 -11.31
CA ALA A 83 7.40 11.22 -10.25
C ALA A 83 6.94 9.79 -10.49
N GLN A 84 5.67 9.60 -10.89
CA GLN A 84 5.12 8.30 -11.25
C GLN A 84 5.85 7.67 -12.43
N GLU A 85 6.13 8.47 -13.47
CA GLU A 85 6.93 8.03 -14.62
C GLU A 85 8.36 7.62 -14.21
N SER A 86 8.91 8.28 -13.19
CA SER A 86 10.23 7.99 -12.61
C SER A 86 10.21 6.87 -11.56
N GLY A 87 9.08 6.17 -11.37
CA GLY A 87 8.97 5.04 -10.45
C GLY A 87 8.81 5.42 -8.97
N TRP A 88 8.30 6.61 -8.68
CA TRP A 88 7.87 7.05 -7.37
C TRP A 88 6.35 6.94 -7.22
N GLU A 89 5.88 6.60 -6.03
CA GLU A 89 4.47 6.64 -5.69
C GLU A 89 4.21 7.62 -4.53
N VAL A 90 3.01 8.19 -4.49
CA VAL A 90 2.55 8.96 -3.33
C VAL A 90 2.42 8.00 -2.15
N VAL A 91 2.96 8.38 -0.98
CA VAL A 91 2.86 7.55 0.22
C VAL A 91 1.39 7.36 0.62
N PRO A 92 0.87 6.13 0.67
CA PRO A 92 -0.49 5.88 1.13
C PRO A 92 -0.65 6.18 2.62
N GLU A 93 -1.50 7.15 2.95
CA GLU A 93 -1.74 7.55 4.35
C GLU A 93 -2.87 6.77 5.04
N SER A 94 -3.64 6.00 4.26
CA SER A 94 -4.77 5.23 4.78
C SER A 94 -5.00 3.97 3.96
N TYR A 95 -5.78 3.06 4.54
CA TYR A 95 -6.19 1.82 3.90
C TYR A 95 -7.62 1.47 4.29
N VAL A 96 -8.22 0.60 3.48
CA VAL A 96 -9.47 -0.10 3.79
C VAL A 96 -9.18 -1.60 3.80
N VAL A 97 -9.69 -2.33 4.79
CA VAL A 97 -9.62 -3.80 4.78
C VAL A 97 -10.84 -4.34 4.07
N TYR A 98 -10.66 -5.28 3.15
CA TYR A 98 -11.74 -5.88 2.38
C TYR A 98 -11.74 -7.41 2.50
N HIS A 99 -12.94 -7.97 2.58
CA HIS A 99 -13.18 -9.41 2.46
C HIS A 99 -14.58 -9.67 1.92
N ALA A 100 -14.80 -10.84 1.35
CA ALA A 100 -16.11 -11.31 0.96
C ALA A 100 -16.21 -12.81 1.19
N ASP A 101 -17.41 -13.27 1.52
CA ASP A 101 -17.70 -14.68 1.77
C ASP A 101 -19.15 -15.00 1.36
N PHE A 102 -19.47 -16.29 1.25
CA PHE A 102 -20.81 -16.76 0.95
C PHE A 102 -21.56 -17.06 2.25
N GLU A 103 -22.64 -16.31 2.50
CA GLU A 103 -23.64 -16.64 3.51
C GLU A 103 -24.77 -17.44 2.82
N GLY A 104 -24.61 -18.77 2.79
CA GLY A 104 -25.49 -19.66 2.05
C GLY A 104 -25.28 -19.53 0.53
N ASN A 105 -26.28 -18.99 -0.18
CA ASN A 105 -26.19 -18.75 -1.63
C ASN A 105 -25.94 -17.28 -1.98
N ALA A 106 -25.82 -16.40 -0.98
CA ALA A 106 -25.61 -14.98 -1.17
C ALA A 106 -24.15 -14.62 -0.90
N LEU A 107 -23.51 -13.92 -1.84
CA LEU A 107 -22.22 -13.29 -1.60
C LEU A 107 -22.43 -12.06 -0.72
N ILE A 108 -21.75 -12.02 0.41
CA ILE A 108 -21.71 -10.86 1.31
C ILE A 108 -20.27 -10.34 1.34
N ALA A 109 -20.12 -9.08 0.96
CA ALA A 109 -18.85 -8.36 1.02
C ALA A 109 -18.84 -7.42 2.23
N ALA A 110 -17.67 -7.16 2.79
CA ALA A 110 -17.53 -6.15 3.81
C ALA A 110 -16.20 -5.43 3.73
N ILE A 111 -16.25 -4.20 4.22
CA ILE A 111 -15.08 -3.36 4.40
C ILE A 111 -14.97 -2.91 5.84
N LYS A 112 -13.74 -2.79 6.33
CA LYS A 112 -13.40 -2.16 7.59
C LYS A 112 -12.60 -0.89 7.33
N THR A 113 -13.08 0.20 7.92
CA THR A 113 -12.43 1.51 7.90
C THR A 113 -12.30 2.02 9.34
N LYS A 114 -11.70 3.21 9.52
CA LYS A 114 -11.68 3.89 10.82
C LYS A 114 -13.09 4.17 11.38
N GLU A 115 -14.11 4.26 10.52
CA GLU A 115 -15.50 4.50 10.91
C GLU A 115 -16.21 3.23 11.41
N GLY A 116 -15.62 2.06 11.18
CA GLY A 116 -16.19 0.76 11.55
C GLY A 116 -16.28 -0.21 10.36
N ILE A 117 -17.02 -1.29 10.58
CA ILE A 117 -17.27 -2.34 9.58
C ILE A 117 -18.62 -2.09 8.92
N SER A 118 -18.67 -2.22 7.59
CA SER A 118 -19.91 -2.19 6.83
C SER A 118 -20.01 -3.40 5.90
N LYS A 119 -21.16 -4.08 5.95
CA LYS A 119 -21.51 -5.23 5.10
C LYS A 119 -22.40 -4.79 3.95
N HIS A 120 -22.20 -5.43 2.81
CA HIS A 120 -22.88 -5.14 1.56
C HIS A 120 -23.20 -6.45 0.85
N ASP A 121 -24.45 -6.62 0.45
CA ASP A 121 -24.83 -7.72 -0.44
C ASP A 121 -24.46 -7.37 -1.89
N GLN A 122 -24.74 -8.30 -2.81
CA GLN A 122 -24.45 -8.14 -4.24
C GLN A 122 -25.12 -6.89 -4.87
N LEU A 123 -26.26 -6.44 -4.36
CA LEU A 123 -26.99 -5.28 -4.91
C LEU A 123 -26.38 -3.95 -4.48
N HIS A 124 -25.59 -3.93 -3.40
CA HIS A 124 -25.01 -2.71 -2.83
C HIS A 124 -23.47 -2.66 -2.95
N LEU A 125 -22.87 -3.51 -3.79
CA LEU A 125 -21.41 -3.52 -4.01
C LEU A 125 -20.89 -2.19 -4.57
N GLU A 126 -21.65 -1.52 -5.44
CA GLU A 126 -21.25 -0.21 -5.98
C GLU A 126 -21.07 0.83 -4.87
N GLU A 127 -21.98 0.87 -3.89
CA GLU A 127 -21.89 1.79 -2.75
C GLU A 127 -20.65 1.51 -1.90
N MET A 128 -20.32 0.22 -1.70
CA MET A 128 -19.10 -0.19 -1.04
C MET A 128 -17.85 0.28 -1.79
N ILE A 129 -17.82 0.10 -3.12
CA ILE A 129 -16.69 0.50 -3.96
C ILE A 129 -16.49 2.02 -3.92
N GLN A 130 -17.57 2.81 -3.95
CA GLN A 130 -17.49 4.26 -3.80
C GLN A 130 -16.84 4.68 -2.46
N LYS A 131 -17.05 3.91 -1.40
CA LYS A 131 -16.32 4.12 -0.13
C LYS A 131 -14.86 3.71 -0.24
N MET A 132 -14.57 2.55 -0.86
CA MET A 132 -13.21 2.04 -1.05
C MET A 132 -12.33 2.97 -1.89
N LEU A 133 -12.90 3.65 -2.90
CA LEU A 133 -12.17 4.57 -3.78
C LEU A 133 -11.50 5.73 -3.04
N ARG A 134 -11.97 6.07 -1.83
CA ARG A 134 -11.39 7.11 -0.97
C ARG A 134 -10.08 6.68 -0.31
N TYR A 135 -9.75 5.39 -0.36
CA TYR A 135 -8.57 4.82 0.28
C TYR A 135 -7.51 4.47 -0.77
N PRO A 136 -6.26 4.93 -0.61
CA PRO A 136 -5.19 4.65 -1.56
C PRO A 136 -4.72 3.18 -1.52
N ARG A 137 -5.03 2.43 -0.45
CA ARG A 137 -4.69 1.01 -0.30
C ARG A 137 -5.91 0.18 0.09
N VAL A 138 -6.01 -1.00 -0.52
CA VAL A 138 -6.98 -2.04 -0.17
C VAL A 138 -6.22 -3.21 0.43
N VAL A 139 -6.41 -3.48 1.71
CA VAL A 139 -5.75 -4.59 2.40
C VAL A 139 -6.65 -5.82 2.31
N VAL A 140 -6.09 -6.92 1.83
CA VAL A 140 -6.77 -8.22 1.78
C VAL A 140 -5.85 -9.31 2.29
N TYR A 141 -6.44 -10.38 2.82
CA TYR A 141 -5.65 -11.57 3.13
C TYR A 141 -5.18 -12.29 1.88
N SER A 142 -6.13 -12.67 1.01
CA SER A 142 -5.91 -13.38 -0.25
C SER A 142 -6.36 -12.51 -1.42
N SER A 143 -5.68 -12.61 -2.57
CA SER A 143 -6.11 -11.94 -3.80
C SER A 143 -7.41 -12.50 -4.37
N GLU A 144 -7.79 -13.72 -3.99
CA GLU A 144 -9.01 -14.38 -4.50
C GLU A 144 -10.27 -13.59 -4.20
N VAL A 145 -10.37 -12.93 -3.04
CA VAL A 145 -11.57 -12.14 -2.72
C VAL A 145 -11.73 -10.93 -3.65
N LEU A 146 -10.66 -10.43 -4.25
CA LEU A 146 -10.73 -9.28 -5.16
C LEU A 146 -11.50 -9.62 -6.44
N THR A 147 -11.57 -10.89 -6.83
CA THR A 147 -12.30 -11.30 -8.05
C THR A 147 -13.78 -10.96 -7.97
N TYR A 148 -14.34 -10.87 -6.77
CA TYR A 148 -15.76 -10.56 -6.58
C TYR A 148 -16.15 -9.11 -6.86
N ILE A 149 -15.17 -8.20 -6.88
CA ILE A 149 -15.40 -6.76 -7.12
C ILE A 149 -14.69 -6.25 -8.37
N LYS A 150 -13.88 -7.09 -9.03
CA LYS A 150 -13.02 -6.69 -10.14
C LYS A 150 -13.78 -6.14 -11.35
N ASP A 151 -14.97 -6.65 -11.62
CA ASP A 151 -15.81 -6.16 -12.72
C ASP A 151 -16.30 -4.72 -12.48
N LEU A 152 -16.47 -4.32 -11.22
CA LEU A 152 -16.93 -2.99 -10.81
C LEU A 152 -15.78 -2.07 -10.39
N TYR A 153 -14.63 -2.63 -10.00
CA TYR A 153 -13.43 -1.92 -9.58
C TYR A 153 -12.17 -2.55 -10.21
N PRO A 154 -11.94 -2.36 -11.52
CA PRO A 154 -10.86 -3.04 -12.25
C PRO A 154 -9.46 -2.73 -11.72
N GLU A 155 -9.23 -1.51 -11.23
CA GLU A 155 -7.94 -1.04 -10.71
C GLU A 155 -7.66 -1.43 -9.25
N VAL A 156 -8.49 -2.30 -8.64
CA VAL A 156 -8.28 -2.74 -7.26
C VAL A 156 -6.94 -3.47 -7.06
N ASP A 157 -6.49 -4.23 -8.07
CA ASP A 157 -5.25 -5.00 -8.02
C ASP A 157 -4.02 -4.09 -7.85
N SER A 158 -4.01 -2.92 -8.50
CA SER A 158 -2.92 -1.93 -8.38
C SER A 158 -2.93 -1.18 -7.05
N LYS A 159 -3.95 -1.39 -6.21
CA LYS A 159 -4.06 -0.80 -4.85
C LYS A 159 -3.98 -1.85 -3.75
N ALA A 160 -3.94 -3.13 -4.11
CA ALA A 160 -4.08 -4.23 -3.18
C ALA A 160 -2.77 -4.54 -2.44
N PHE A 161 -2.81 -4.46 -1.13
CA PHE A 161 -1.80 -5.05 -0.25
C PHE A 161 -2.29 -6.43 0.19
N VAL A 162 -1.65 -7.48 -0.34
CA VAL A 162 -2.05 -8.88 -0.15
C VAL A 162 -1.16 -9.54 0.90
N ILE A 163 -1.71 -9.77 2.10
CA ILE A 163 -0.95 -10.27 3.26
C ILE A 163 -0.36 -11.67 3.00
N SER A 164 -1.15 -12.59 2.45
CA SER A 164 -0.69 -13.96 2.15
C SER A 164 0.51 -13.95 1.19
N ARG A 165 0.55 -13.03 0.22
CA ARG A 165 1.70 -12.89 -0.68
C ARG A 165 2.96 -12.45 0.07
N GLU A 166 2.83 -11.50 0.98
CA GLU A 166 3.95 -11.02 1.80
C GLU A 166 4.46 -12.07 2.79
N ILE A 167 3.56 -12.90 3.34
CA ILE A 167 3.93 -14.08 4.14
C ILE A 167 4.67 -15.09 3.27
N ALA A 168 4.11 -15.46 2.11
CA ALA A 168 4.68 -16.47 1.23
C ALA A 168 6.07 -16.09 0.70
N LYS A 169 6.32 -14.80 0.42
CA LYS A 169 7.65 -14.29 0.01
C LYS A 169 8.74 -14.59 1.06
N ARG A 170 8.39 -14.74 2.34
CA ARG A 170 9.35 -14.93 3.45
C ARG A 170 9.34 -16.34 4.02
N ALA A 171 8.16 -16.93 4.19
CA ALA A 171 7.98 -18.26 4.77
C ALA A 171 7.81 -19.38 3.72
N GLY A 172 7.84 -19.05 2.43
CA GLY A 172 7.65 -19.99 1.30
C GLY A 172 6.19 -20.37 1.04
N ARG A 173 5.32 -20.28 2.05
CA ARG A 173 3.86 -20.47 1.93
C ARG A 173 3.13 -19.63 2.95
N ALA A 174 1.92 -19.19 2.62
CA ALA A 174 0.99 -18.60 3.57
C ALA A 174 0.00 -19.67 4.07
N PRO A 175 -0.23 -19.78 5.39
CA PRO A 175 -1.35 -20.57 5.92
C PRO A 175 -2.70 -19.99 5.50
N ASP A 176 -3.80 -20.67 5.79
CA ASP A 176 -5.13 -20.08 5.63
C ASP A 176 -5.44 -19.10 6.76
N LEU A 177 -6.37 -18.16 6.54
CA LEU A 177 -6.73 -17.16 7.54
C LEU A 177 -7.29 -17.82 8.81
N GLU A 178 -8.03 -18.92 8.65
CA GLU A 178 -8.59 -19.75 9.72
C GLU A 178 -7.51 -20.42 10.58
N ASP A 179 -6.37 -20.80 9.98
CA ASP A 179 -5.26 -21.37 10.74
C ASP A 179 -4.50 -20.29 11.51
N ILE A 180 -4.32 -19.11 10.92
CA ILE A 180 -3.78 -17.96 11.64
C ILE A 180 -4.71 -17.56 12.79
N ALA A 181 -6.02 -17.56 12.59
CA ALA A 181 -7.00 -17.20 13.61
C ALA A 181 -6.86 -18.06 14.89
N LYS A 182 -6.58 -19.36 14.74
CA LYS A 182 -6.34 -20.28 15.87
C LYS A 182 -5.14 -19.84 16.71
N LEU A 183 -4.07 -19.34 16.09
CA LEU A 183 -2.87 -18.84 16.78
C LEU A 183 -3.15 -17.56 17.56
N TYR A 184 -4.08 -16.74 17.09
CA TYR A 184 -4.50 -15.50 17.74
C TYR A 184 -5.70 -15.67 18.68
N GLY A 185 -6.28 -16.88 18.77
CA GLY A 185 -7.48 -17.14 19.57
C GLY A 185 -8.69 -16.32 19.11
N LYS A 186 -8.79 -16.03 17.81
CA LYS A 186 -9.86 -15.21 17.21
C LYS A 186 -10.91 -16.09 16.54
N ASP A 187 -12.16 -15.68 16.65
CA ASP A 187 -13.25 -16.27 15.88
C ASP A 187 -13.34 -15.58 14.52
N VAL A 188 -13.12 -16.35 13.46
CA VAL A 188 -13.22 -15.90 12.06
C VAL A 188 -14.37 -16.59 11.31
N SER A 189 -15.32 -17.18 12.05
CA SER A 189 -16.56 -17.69 11.46
C SER A 189 -17.47 -16.58 10.92
N THR A 190 -17.22 -15.33 11.32
CA THR A 190 -17.94 -14.14 10.86
C THR A 190 -17.04 -13.26 10.01
N LEU A 191 -17.65 -12.54 9.07
CA LEU A 191 -16.95 -11.59 8.20
C LEU A 191 -16.28 -10.46 9.01
N GLU A 192 -16.92 -10.02 10.10
CA GLU A 192 -16.35 -9.07 11.04
C GLU A 192 -15.07 -9.60 11.69
N GLY A 193 -15.10 -10.83 12.20
CA GLY A 193 -13.96 -11.48 12.81
C GLY A 193 -12.79 -11.63 11.83
N LYS A 194 -13.08 -11.99 10.57
CA LYS A 194 -12.08 -12.02 9.49
C LYS A 194 -11.44 -10.65 9.25
N LEU A 195 -12.24 -9.59 9.10
CA LEU A 195 -11.73 -8.24 8.87
C LEU A 195 -10.91 -7.71 10.05
N GLU A 196 -11.33 -7.99 11.28
CA GLU A 196 -10.56 -7.62 12.48
C GLU A 196 -9.22 -8.33 12.55
N LEU A 197 -9.19 -9.63 12.25
CA LEU A 197 -7.94 -10.37 12.21
C LEU A 197 -7.02 -9.81 11.13
N ILE A 198 -7.52 -9.56 9.91
CA ILE A 198 -6.71 -9.01 8.81
C ILE A 198 -6.09 -7.66 9.20
N GLU A 199 -6.85 -6.77 9.83
CA GLU A 199 -6.30 -5.50 10.34
C GLU A 199 -5.24 -5.73 11.44
N GLU A 200 -5.46 -6.69 12.33
CA GLU A 200 -4.52 -7.04 13.39
C GLU A 200 -3.19 -7.57 12.84
N LEU A 201 -3.21 -8.31 11.73
CA LEU A 201 -1.98 -8.79 11.06
C LEU A 201 -1.09 -7.66 10.54
N LEU A 202 -1.62 -6.45 10.32
CA LEU A 202 -0.80 -5.30 9.92
C LEU A 202 0.08 -4.74 11.05
N LYS A 203 -0.16 -5.13 12.30
CA LYS A 203 0.55 -4.57 13.45
C LYS A 203 1.97 -5.10 13.62
N ASN A 204 2.32 -6.22 12.97
CA ASN A 204 3.61 -6.93 13.02
C ASN A 204 4.13 -7.26 14.44
N PRO A 205 4.97 -8.30 14.61
CA PRO A 205 5.16 -9.40 13.67
C PRO A 205 3.91 -10.29 13.57
N VAL A 206 3.78 -11.02 12.46
CA VAL A 206 2.71 -12.00 12.26
C VAL A 206 3.14 -13.37 12.75
N LYS A 207 2.34 -13.96 13.64
CA LYS A 207 2.54 -15.32 14.14
C LYS A 207 2.06 -16.33 13.11
N LEU A 208 2.93 -17.28 12.79
CA LEU A 208 2.70 -18.40 11.90
C LEU A 208 2.92 -19.72 12.67
N PRO A 209 2.46 -20.87 12.14
CA PRO A 209 2.69 -22.17 12.79
C PRO A 209 4.17 -22.49 12.98
N ASP A 210 5.01 -22.07 12.02
CA ASP A 210 6.43 -22.41 11.95
C ASP A 210 7.35 -21.28 12.46
N GLY A 211 6.80 -20.17 12.99
CA GLY A 211 7.58 -19.03 13.48
C GLY A 211 6.85 -17.69 13.42
N GLU A 212 7.60 -16.60 13.32
CA GLU A 212 7.07 -15.24 13.16
C GLU A 212 7.64 -14.61 11.89
N VAL A 213 6.86 -13.74 11.25
CA VAL A 213 7.27 -13.01 10.05
C VAL A 213 6.99 -11.53 10.19
N GLU A 214 7.95 -10.69 9.82
CA GLU A 214 7.73 -9.26 9.68
C GLU A 214 7.22 -8.96 8.27
N LEU A 215 5.97 -8.50 8.17
CA LEU A 215 5.42 -8.04 6.91
C LEU A 215 5.98 -6.66 6.57
N LYS A 216 6.12 -6.38 5.27
CA LYS A 216 6.31 -5.00 4.83
C LYS A 216 5.12 -4.15 5.30
N PRO A 217 5.31 -2.87 5.61
CA PRO A 217 4.19 -2.00 5.96
C PRO A 217 3.18 -1.92 4.79
N PHE A 218 1.89 -1.65 5.08
CA PHE A 218 0.85 -1.56 4.05
C PHE A 218 1.14 -0.47 3.00
N TYR A 219 1.89 0.56 3.40
CA TYR A 219 2.32 1.63 2.53
C TYR A 219 3.53 1.23 1.68
N TYR A 220 4.16 0.05 1.83
CA TYR A 220 5.28 -0.33 0.98
C TYR A 220 4.91 -0.22 -0.51
N PRO A 221 5.82 0.29 -1.38
CA PRO A 221 5.54 0.41 -2.80
C PRO A 221 5.08 -0.91 -3.42
N LEU A 222 3.94 -0.86 -4.09
CA LEU A 222 3.45 -2.04 -4.79
C LEU A 222 4.30 -2.23 -6.04
N GLU A 223 4.85 -3.44 -6.20
CA GLU A 223 5.49 -3.87 -7.43
C GLU A 223 4.41 -3.89 -8.54
N VAL A 224 4.58 -3.03 -9.56
CA VAL A 224 3.74 -2.99 -10.77
C VAL A 224 4.29 -3.99 -11.79
#